data_AF-A0A7V4GE68-F1
#
_entry.id   AF-A0A7V4GE68-F1
#
_cell.length_a   1.000
_cell.length_b   1.000
_cell.length_c   1.000
_cell.angle_alpha   90.00
_cell.angle_beta   90.00
_cell.angle_gamma   90.00
#
_symmetry.space_group_name_H-M   'P 1'
#
loop_
_entity.id
_entity.type
_entity.pdbx_description
1 polymer ?
#
loop_
_entity_poly.entity_id
_entity_poly.type
_entity_poly.pdbx_seq_one_letter_code
_entity_poly.pdbx_strand_id
1 'polypeptide(L)'
;MAATLAVWANCHASFVLGVAMGLLAAGEWYAATRRPVALATAAGFLAAPLLNPYGPSIYGFGSLIADDVWFVSEWQRYDASSPFLWAFLAMALFVATDAVRRRDRRWFDLARVALLGALSLTAMRHTAEAALFLCPIVAARIEQAITPGPRWIGPALCGVAALLGAVMTGYLVRARRSFRFEIDHLALPVAATSFVLRHDLRGRMFNDYDFGGYLLWKAWPRHRVFIDGRLEVYGPRGVLDDYLLASSGAPEAGLVLDKYQVDFVVLRPDRALARLLAERPEWELVYFDYNSTVFVRRGTNPGLRRLRLLTPWGNRNRAMVDASIDEARYLLRENRRFFGAHKILSFLLYRTGDFRGAAEELANYLRLRPQGRDNPETIEMMRALARRGFDRWPGAP
;
A
#
# COMPACT_ATOMS: atom_id res chain seq x y z
N MET A 1 16.32 -21.67 18.39
CA MET A 1 14.96 -21.07 18.31
C MET A 1 14.82 -19.85 19.21
N ALA A 2 15.12 -19.92 20.50
CA ALA A 2 15.08 -18.74 21.40
C ALA A 2 15.99 -17.58 20.94
N ALA A 3 17.22 -17.86 20.47
CA ALA A 3 18.09 -16.83 19.90
C ALA A 3 17.48 -16.13 18.67
N THR A 4 16.82 -16.89 17.79
CA THR A 4 16.09 -16.33 16.64
C THR A 4 14.94 -15.43 17.09
N LEU A 5 14.23 -15.82 18.16
CA LEU A 5 13.17 -14.99 18.73
C LEU A 5 13.71 -13.70 19.34
N ALA A 6 14.88 -13.73 19.99
CA ALA A 6 15.53 -12.52 20.50
C ALA A 6 15.87 -11.54 19.36
N VAL A 7 16.41 -12.05 18.25
CA VAL A 7 16.63 -11.23 17.04
C VAL A 7 15.30 -10.69 16.51
N TRP A 8 14.28 -11.54 16.39
CA TRP A 8 12.97 -11.14 15.89
C TRP A 8 12.33 -10.03 16.75
N ALA A 9 12.40 -10.13 18.07
CA ALA A 9 11.89 -9.12 19.00
C ALA A 9 12.54 -7.74 18.81
N ASN A 10 13.79 -7.68 18.34
CA ASN A 10 14.48 -6.42 18.03
C ASN A 10 14.19 -5.90 16.61
N CYS A 11 13.63 -6.73 15.73
CA CYS A 11 13.38 -6.37 14.34
C CYS A 11 11.91 -6.10 14.03
N HIS A 12 10.97 -6.75 14.72
CA HIS A 12 9.56 -6.69 14.34
C HIS A 12 8.60 -7.02 15.49
N ALA A 13 7.51 -6.26 15.60
CA ALA A 13 6.51 -6.37 16.67
C ALA A 13 5.75 -7.71 16.70
N SER A 14 5.71 -8.45 15.58
CA SER A 14 5.05 -9.76 15.51
C SER A 14 5.79 -10.90 16.22
N PHE A 15 6.92 -10.62 16.92
CA PHE A 15 7.61 -11.61 17.74
C PHE A 15 6.70 -12.31 18.77
N VAL A 16 5.61 -11.66 19.19
CA VAL A 16 4.59 -12.22 20.08
C VAL A 16 4.00 -13.52 19.52
N LEU A 17 3.87 -13.64 18.19
CA LEU A 17 3.49 -14.90 17.53
C LEU A 17 4.52 -15.99 17.78
N GLY A 18 5.81 -15.66 17.71
CA GLY A 18 6.90 -16.57 18.03
C GLY A 18 6.85 -17.05 19.48
N VAL A 19 6.53 -16.16 20.43
CA VAL A 19 6.29 -16.53 21.84
C VAL A 19 5.13 -17.51 21.95
N ALA A 20 3.98 -17.20 21.34
CA ALA A 20 2.80 -18.06 21.37
C ALA A 20 3.07 -19.45 20.77
N MET A 21 3.76 -19.52 19.62
CA MET A 21 4.16 -20.78 19.00
C MET A 21 5.13 -21.58 19.87
N GLY A 22 6.06 -20.90 20.55
CA GLY A 22 6.98 -21.51 21.51
C GLY A 22 6.28 -22.11 22.72
N LEU A 23 5.26 -21.42 23.25
CA LEU A 23 4.45 -21.93 24.37
C LEU A 23 3.61 -23.14 23.96
N LEU A 24 3.05 -23.15 22.75
CA LEU A 24 2.35 -24.32 22.22
C LEU A 24 3.30 -25.52 22.07
N ALA A 25 4.52 -25.30 21.57
CA ALA A 25 5.54 -26.34 21.51
C ALA A 25 5.98 -26.81 22.91
N ALA A 26 6.13 -25.91 23.88
CA ALA A 26 6.40 -26.26 25.27
C ALA A 26 5.28 -27.13 25.86
N GLY A 27 4.03 -26.82 25.56
CA GLY A 27 2.87 -27.63 25.95
C GLY A 27 2.92 -29.05 25.36
N GLU A 28 3.32 -29.20 24.10
CA GLU A 28 3.51 -30.52 23.49
C GLU A 28 4.59 -31.34 24.20
N TRP A 29 5.73 -30.72 24.51
CA TRP A 29 6.78 -31.38 25.27
C TRP A 29 6.30 -31.80 26.66
N TYR A 30 5.49 -30.96 27.30
CA TYR A 30 4.91 -31.26 28.60
C TYR A 30 3.94 -32.45 28.52
N ALA A 31 3.04 -32.44 27.54
CA ALA A 31 2.10 -33.53 27.30
C ALA A 31 2.80 -34.85 26.93
N ALA A 32 3.94 -34.76 26.22
CA ALA A 32 4.82 -35.89 25.92
C ALA A 32 5.71 -36.32 27.11
N THR A 33 5.43 -35.86 28.33
CA THR A 33 6.16 -36.15 29.57
C THR A 33 7.61 -35.66 29.63
N ARG A 34 8.04 -34.80 28.70
CA ARG A 34 9.38 -34.19 28.66
C ARG A 34 9.44 -32.88 29.44
N ARG A 35 9.11 -32.92 30.73
CA ARG A 35 8.94 -31.72 31.57
C ARG A 35 10.13 -30.76 31.59
N PRO A 36 11.40 -31.21 31.73
CA PRO A 36 12.53 -30.29 31.74
C PRO A 36 12.67 -29.53 30.42
N VAL A 37 12.46 -30.22 29.29
CA VAL A 37 12.51 -29.61 27.95
C VAL A 37 11.36 -28.62 27.76
N ALA A 38 10.16 -28.97 28.24
CA ALA A 38 8.99 -28.09 28.20
C ALA A 38 9.24 -26.78 28.96
N LEU A 39 9.71 -26.88 30.21
CA LEU A 39 9.98 -25.72 31.06
C LEU A 39 11.13 -24.87 30.49
N ALA A 40 12.21 -25.50 30.02
CA ALA A 40 13.31 -24.78 29.36
C ALA A 40 12.85 -24.08 28.07
N THR A 41 11.97 -24.71 27.29
CA THR A 41 11.38 -24.11 26.08
C THR A 41 10.51 -22.91 26.45
N ALA A 42 9.58 -23.06 27.37
CA ALA A 42 8.71 -21.98 27.82
C ALA A 42 9.51 -20.80 28.38
N ALA A 43 10.47 -21.08 29.29
CA ALA A 43 11.34 -20.06 29.87
C ALA A 43 12.18 -19.36 28.81
N GLY A 44 12.77 -20.11 27.88
CA GLY A 44 13.57 -19.55 26.78
C GLY A 44 12.77 -18.65 25.85
N PHE A 45 11.54 -19.02 25.50
CA PHE A 45 10.68 -18.20 24.63
C PHE A 45 10.08 -16.98 25.32
N LEU A 46 9.86 -17.03 26.64
CA LEU A 46 9.43 -15.86 27.43
C LEU A 46 10.59 -14.91 27.75
N ALA A 47 11.80 -15.44 27.98
CA ALA A 47 12.96 -14.64 28.32
C ALA A 47 13.66 -14.04 27.08
N ALA A 48 13.66 -14.73 25.93
CA ALA A 48 14.37 -14.27 24.74
C ALA A 48 13.99 -12.86 24.27
N PRO A 49 12.69 -12.47 24.23
CA PRO A 49 12.32 -11.11 23.86
C PRO A 49 12.86 -10.05 24.80
N LEU A 50 13.19 -10.37 26.06
CA LEU A 50 13.76 -9.41 27.04
C LEU A 50 15.16 -8.93 26.66
N LEU A 51 15.84 -9.62 25.73
CA LEU A 51 17.13 -9.22 25.17
C LEU A 51 16.94 -8.11 24.13
N ASN A 52 16.41 -6.97 24.56
CA ASN A 52 16.12 -5.81 23.72
C ASN A 52 16.25 -4.50 24.54
N PRO A 53 16.40 -3.33 23.91
CA PRO A 53 16.55 -2.05 24.62
C PRO A 53 15.37 -1.64 25.52
N TYR A 54 14.15 -2.11 25.23
CA TYR A 54 12.95 -1.84 26.01
C TYR A 54 12.81 -2.77 27.24
N GLY A 55 13.57 -3.87 27.30
CA GLY A 55 13.45 -4.85 28.37
C GLY A 55 12.03 -5.43 28.47
N PRO A 56 11.43 -5.57 29.67
CA PRO A 56 10.09 -6.15 29.86
C PRO A 56 8.95 -5.38 29.20
N SER A 57 9.09 -4.08 28.97
CA SER A 57 8.01 -3.26 28.40
C SER A 57 7.69 -3.62 26.95
N ILE A 58 8.56 -4.39 26.27
CA ILE A 58 8.32 -4.89 24.91
C ILE A 58 7.01 -5.68 24.78
N TYR A 59 6.57 -6.36 25.84
CA TYR A 59 5.31 -7.11 25.85
C TYR A 59 4.08 -6.20 25.83
N GLY A 60 4.23 -4.94 26.23
CA GLY A 60 3.21 -3.90 26.10
C GLY A 60 3.24 -3.18 24.74
N PHE A 61 4.16 -3.51 23.83
CA PHE A 61 4.29 -2.77 22.57
C PHE A 61 3.00 -2.81 21.72
N GLY A 62 2.28 -3.94 21.73
CA GLY A 62 1.04 -4.09 20.97
C GLY A 62 -0.06 -3.09 21.39
N SER A 63 -0.11 -2.69 22.66
CA SER A 63 -1.10 -1.71 23.12
C SER A 63 -0.79 -0.28 22.66
N LEU A 64 0.45 0.01 22.24
CA LEU A 64 0.82 1.34 21.74
C LEU A 64 0.26 1.63 20.34
N ILE A 65 -0.14 0.59 19.62
CA ILE A 65 -0.64 0.70 18.24
C ILE A 65 -2.09 0.24 18.11
N ALA A 66 -2.62 -0.50 19.08
CA ALA A 66 -3.91 -1.18 18.99
C ALA A 66 -5.08 -0.24 18.65
N ASP A 67 -5.09 0.97 19.23
CA ASP A 67 -6.17 1.94 19.02
C ASP A 67 -6.02 2.72 17.70
N ASP A 68 -4.85 2.65 17.06
CA ASP A 68 -4.49 3.46 15.90
C ASP A 68 -4.43 2.66 14.61
N VAL A 69 -4.38 1.32 14.66
CA VAL A 69 -4.21 0.52 13.44
C VAL A 69 -5.42 0.55 12.50
N TRP A 70 -6.59 1.01 12.94
CA TRP A 70 -7.82 0.98 12.14
C TRP A 70 -7.73 1.78 10.85
N PHE A 71 -6.94 2.85 10.78
CA PHE A 71 -6.86 3.63 9.53
C PHE A 71 -5.94 2.96 8.49
N VAL A 72 -5.18 1.92 8.89
CA VAL A 72 -4.28 1.17 8.01
C VAL A 72 -5.03 -0.01 7.40
N SER A 73 -5.09 -0.05 6.07
CA SER A 73 -5.86 -1.05 5.32
C SER A 73 -5.46 -2.50 5.64
N GLU A 74 -4.19 -2.75 5.90
CA GLU A 74 -3.66 -4.10 6.20
C GLU A 74 -4.15 -4.66 7.54
N TRP A 75 -4.54 -3.78 8.46
CA TRP A 75 -5.07 -4.16 9.77
C TRP A 75 -6.59 -4.32 9.79
N GLN A 76 -7.26 -4.08 8.66
CA GLN A 76 -8.69 -4.31 8.51
C GLN A 76 -9.00 -5.81 8.48
N ARG A 77 -10.25 -6.15 8.82
CA ARG A 77 -10.75 -7.53 8.70
C ARG A 77 -11.05 -7.88 7.25
N TYR A 78 -11.10 -9.17 6.95
CA TYR A 78 -11.68 -9.62 5.69
C TYR A 78 -13.18 -9.35 5.62
N ASP A 79 -13.61 -8.80 4.49
CA ASP A 79 -15.04 -8.82 4.13
C ASP A 79 -15.45 -10.18 3.54
N ALA A 80 -16.76 -10.39 3.39
CA ALA A 80 -17.32 -11.60 2.81
C ALA A 80 -17.03 -11.79 1.32
N SER A 81 -16.54 -10.76 0.62
CA SER A 81 -16.12 -10.84 -0.78
C SER A 81 -14.67 -11.35 -0.93
N SER A 82 -13.88 -11.31 0.15
CA SER A 82 -12.51 -11.78 0.14
C SER A 82 -12.44 -13.30 -0.03
N PRO A 83 -11.78 -13.82 -1.08
CA PRO A 83 -11.58 -15.26 -1.25
C PRO A 83 -10.69 -15.86 -0.15
N PHE A 84 -9.83 -15.04 0.49
CA PHE A 84 -8.95 -15.49 1.56
C PHE A 84 -9.73 -15.89 2.82
N LEU A 85 -10.82 -15.17 3.13
CA LEU A 85 -11.70 -15.52 4.24
C LEU A 85 -12.28 -16.93 4.05
N TRP A 86 -12.86 -17.17 2.89
CA TRP A 86 -13.50 -18.45 2.57
C TRP A 86 -12.49 -19.59 2.49
N ALA A 87 -11.32 -19.36 1.92
CA ALA A 87 -10.23 -20.33 1.92
C ALA A 87 -9.82 -20.69 3.36
N PHE A 88 -9.73 -19.71 4.26
CA PHE A 88 -9.40 -19.93 5.65
C PHE A 88 -10.49 -20.74 6.39
N LEU A 89 -11.76 -20.37 6.22
CA LEU A 89 -12.88 -21.08 6.83
C LEU A 89 -12.98 -22.53 6.33
N ALA A 90 -12.78 -22.76 5.04
CA ALA A 90 -12.75 -24.10 4.45
C ALA A 90 -11.60 -24.94 5.02
N MET A 91 -10.41 -24.34 5.19
CA MET A 91 -9.26 -24.99 5.81
C MET A 91 -9.52 -25.34 7.28
N ALA A 92 -10.07 -24.41 8.07
CA ALA A 92 -10.41 -24.66 9.46
C ALA A 92 -11.47 -25.78 9.59
N LEU A 93 -12.50 -25.77 8.74
CA LEU A 93 -13.52 -26.81 8.68
C LEU A 93 -12.92 -28.18 8.28
N PHE A 94 -12.02 -28.21 7.30
CA PHE A 94 -11.32 -29.43 6.90
C PHE A 94 -10.52 -30.01 8.08
N VAL A 95 -9.73 -29.18 8.78
CA VAL A 95 -8.93 -29.67 9.91
C VAL A 95 -9.83 -30.16 11.05
N ALA A 96 -10.92 -29.43 11.37
CA ALA A 96 -11.85 -29.82 12.42
C ALA A 96 -12.58 -31.14 12.09
N THR A 97 -13.08 -31.28 10.86
CA THR A 97 -13.78 -32.51 10.42
C THR A 97 -12.84 -33.71 10.36
N ASP A 98 -11.60 -33.54 9.88
CA ASP A 98 -10.60 -34.60 9.88
C ASP A 98 -10.23 -35.02 11.32
N ALA A 99 -10.04 -34.07 12.22
CA ALA A 99 -9.75 -34.35 13.63
C ALA A 99 -10.90 -35.13 14.30
N VAL A 100 -12.15 -34.74 14.09
CA VAL A 100 -13.32 -35.46 14.61
C VAL A 100 -13.42 -36.87 14.03
N ARG A 101 -13.32 -37.01 12.69
CA ARG A 101 -13.42 -38.30 11.99
C ARG A 101 -12.36 -39.29 12.45
N ARG A 102 -11.13 -38.83 12.63
CA ARG A 102 -10.01 -39.67 13.06
C ARG A 102 -9.91 -39.84 14.57
N ARG A 103 -10.78 -39.18 15.34
CA ARG A 103 -10.66 -39.04 16.80
C ARG A 103 -9.27 -38.56 17.21
N ASP A 104 -8.68 -37.68 16.40
CA ASP A 104 -7.35 -37.17 16.62
C ASP A 104 -7.36 -36.16 17.78
N ARG A 105 -6.54 -36.46 18.80
CA ARG A 105 -6.38 -35.66 20.02
C ARG A 105 -5.11 -34.80 19.98
N ARG A 106 -4.58 -34.48 18.80
CA ARG A 106 -3.54 -33.44 18.63
C ARG A 106 -4.10 -32.04 18.91
N TRP A 107 -4.47 -31.81 20.17
CA TRP A 107 -5.06 -30.56 20.63
C TRP A 107 -4.17 -29.34 20.37
N PHE A 108 -2.86 -29.52 20.29
CA PHE A 108 -1.92 -28.44 19.95
C PHE A 108 -1.99 -28.01 18.48
N ASP A 109 -2.21 -28.93 17.54
CA ASP A 109 -2.46 -28.58 16.13
C ASP A 109 -3.76 -27.81 15.98
N LEU A 110 -4.80 -28.26 16.68
CA LEU A 110 -6.10 -27.57 16.74
C LEU A 110 -5.96 -26.19 17.38
N ALA A 111 -5.17 -26.06 18.45
CA ALA A 111 -4.90 -24.79 19.09
C ALA A 111 -4.14 -23.82 18.18
N ARG A 112 -3.18 -24.30 17.38
CA ARG A 112 -2.49 -23.48 16.36
C ARG A 112 -3.45 -22.98 15.30
N VAL A 113 -4.29 -23.86 14.75
CA VAL A 113 -5.30 -23.49 13.74
C VAL A 113 -6.30 -22.49 14.32
N ALA A 114 -6.78 -22.73 15.54
CA ALA A 114 -7.71 -21.82 16.20
C ALA A 114 -7.08 -20.45 16.48
N LEU A 115 -5.86 -20.41 17.03
CA LEU A 115 -5.14 -19.18 17.34
C LEU A 115 -4.82 -18.37 16.08
N LEU A 116 -4.11 -18.98 15.13
CA LEU A 116 -3.68 -18.29 13.90
C LEU A 116 -4.87 -17.95 13.00
N GLY A 117 -5.94 -18.74 13.08
CA GLY A 117 -7.19 -18.43 12.41
C GLY A 117 -7.94 -17.28 13.01
N ALA A 118 -8.10 -17.27 14.33
CA ALA A 118 -8.68 -16.11 15.01
C ALA A 118 -7.92 -14.84 14.66
N LEU A 119 -6.58 -14.87 14.66
CA LEU A 119 -5.75 -13.73 14.29
C LEU A 119 -5.91 -13.34 12.81
N SER A 120 -5.99 -14.30 11.89
CA SER A 120 -6.23 -14.01 10.46
C SER A 120 -7.61 -13.38 10.21
N LEU A 121 -8.58 -13.67 11.08
CA LEU A 121 -9.91 -13.06 11.03
C LEU A 121 -9.93 -11.66 11.63
N THR A 122 -8.99 -11.31 12.53
CA THR A 122 -8.92 -9.96 13.10
C THR A 122 -8.24 -8.96 12.18
N ALA A 123 -7.27 -9.38 11.36
CA ALA A 123 -6.59 -8.51 10.40
C ALA A 123 -6.05 -9.27 9.17
N MET A 124 -6.20 -8.68 7.97
CA MET A 124 -5.67 -9.23 6.71
C MET A 124 -4.16 -9.47 6.76
N ARG A 125 -3.44 -8.64 7.52
CA ARG A 125 -1.99 -8.72 7.71
C ARG A 125 -1.53 -10.08 8.22
N HIS A 126 -2.31 -10.76 9.07
CA HIS A 126 -1.92 -12.02 9.72
C HIS A 126 -2.00 -13.26 8.83
N THR A 127 -2.51 -13.11 7.61
CA THR A 127 -2.74 -14.23 6.69
C THR A 127 -1.45 -14.86 6.19
N ALA A 128 -0.40 -14.07 6.00
CA ALA A 128 0.90 -14.59 5.59
C ALA A 128 1.49 -15.48 6.70
N GLU A 129 1.40 -15.03 7.96
CA GLU A 129 1.86 -15.77 9.13
C GLU A 129 1.03 -17.04 9.33
N ALA A 130 -0.29 -16.96 9.24
CA ALA A 130 -1.13 -18.15 9.34
C ALA A 130 -0.85 -19.15 8.22
N ALA A 131 -0.69 -18.72 6.98
CA ALA A 131 -0.31 -19.59 5.89
C ALA A 131 1.03 -20.30 6.17
N LEU A 132 2.03 -19.56 6.66
CA LEU A 132 3.36 -20.10 6.96
C LEU A 132 3.32 -21.18 8.05
N PHE A 133 2.60 -20.93 9.14
CA PHE A 133 2.56 -21.85 10.29
C PHE A 133 1.54 -22.98 10.15
N LEU A 134 0.45 -22.79 9.39
CA LEU A 134 -0.58 -23.80 9.21
C LEU A 134 -0.32 -24.72 8.02
N CYS A 135 0.46 -24.29 7.02
CA CYS A 135 0.75 -25.08 5.83
C CYS A 135 1.28 -26.50 6.16
N PRO A 136 2.27 -26.70 7.07
CA PRO A 136 2.75 -28.04 7.40
C PRO A 136 1.67 -28.93 8.04
N ILE A 137 0.81 -28.34 8.88
CA ILE A 137 -0.28 -29.06 9.56
C ILE A 137 -1.28 -29.54 8.51
N VAL A 138 -1.71 -28.64 7.63
CA VAL A 138 -2.69 -28.94 6.58
C VAL A 138 -2.11 -29.93 5.57
N ALA A 139 -0.84 -29.79 5.19
CA ALA A 139 -0.16 -30.71 4.29
C ALA A 139 -0.12 -32.14 4.86
N ALA A 140 0.26 -32.31 6.12
CA ALA A 140 0.29 -33.62 6.77
C ALA A 140 -1.12 -34.26 6.86
N ARG A 141 -2.15 -33.44 7.07
CA ARG A 141 -3.56 -33.89 7.11
C ARG A 141 -4.06 -34.32 5.74
N ILE A 142 -3.72 -33.55 4.70
CA ILE A 142 -4.03 -33.89 3.30
C ILE A 142 -3.33 -35.20 2.95
N GLU A 143 -2.04 -35.34 3.23
CA GLU A 143 -1.27 -36.57 2.99
C GLU A 143 -1.98 -37.77 3.62
N GLN A 144 -2.28 -37.71 4.91
CA GLN A 144 -2.99 -38.80 5.61
C GLN A 144 -4.39 -39.08 5.08
N ALA A 145 -5.07 -38.09 4.47
CA ALA A 145 -6.39 -38.26 3.85
C ALA A 145 -6.30 -39.00 2.51
N ILE A 146 -5.21 -38.81 1.78
CA ILE A 146 -5.03 -39.40 0.45
C ILE A 146 -4.23 -40.72 0.47
N THR A 147 -3.39 -40.97 1.49
CA THR A 147 -2.61 -42.22 1.61
C THR A 147 -3.45 -43.50 1.52
N PRO A 148 -4.66 -43.59 2.11
CA PRO A 148 -5.50 -44.78 1.99
C PRO A 148 -6.06 -45.01 0.57
N GLY A 149 -5.96 -44.02 -0.31
CA GLY A 149 -6.46 -44.08 -1.68
C GLY A 149 -5.42 -44.58 -2.70
N PRO A 150 -5.80 -44.65 -3.99
CA PRO A 150 -4.89 -45.01 -5.07
C PRO A 150 -3.60 -44.17 -5.09
N ARG A 151 -2.46 -44.83 -5.32
CA ARG A 151 -1.11 -44.20 -5.31
C ARG A 151 -0.92 -43.06 -6.33
N TRP A 152 -1.83 -42.92 -7.30
CA TRP A 152 -1.81 -41.84 -8.29
C TRP A 152 -2.38 -40.51 -7.77
N ILE A 153 -3.18 -40.52 -6.69
CA ILE A 153 -3.85 -39.32 -6.17
C ILE A 153 -2.83 -38.28 -5.67
N GLY A 154 -1.80 -38.72 -4.94
CA GLY A 154 -0.74 -37.82 -4.46
C GLY A 154 -0.05 -37.07 -5.60
N PRO A 155 0.56 -37.78 -6.57
CA PRO A 155 1.14 -37.16 -7.76
C PRO A 155 0.16 -36.28 -8.54
N ALA A 156 -1.12 -36.68 -8.67
CA ALA A 156 -2.13 -35.87 -9.36
C ALA A 156 -2.43 -34.56 -8.63
N LEU A 157 -2.58 -34.58 -7.30
CA LEU A 157 -2.78 -33.37 -6.49
C LEU A 157 -1.56 -32.45 -6.53
N CYS A 158 -0.34 -33.01 -6.47
CA CYS A 158 0.88 -32.24 -6.67
C CYS A 158 0.92 -31.61 -8.07
N GLY A 159 0.51 -32.35 -9.10
CA GLY A 159 0.40 -31.85 -10.47
C GLY A 159 -0.62 -30.71 -10.61
N VAL A 160 -1.79 -30.84 -9.99
CA VAL A 160 -2.83 -29.78 -9.96
C VAL A 160 -2.33 -28.57 -9.18
N ALA A 161 -1.73 -28.74 -8.01
CA ALA A 161 -1.17 -27.64 -7.23
C ALA A 161 -0.05 -26.92 -7.98
N ALA A 162 0.83 -27.66 -8.65
CA ALA A 162 1.88 -27.10 -9.49
C ALA A 162 1.29 -26.35 -10.70
N LEU A 163 0.25 -26.89 -11.34
CA LEU A 163 -0.45 -26.23 -12.44
C LEU A 163 -1.13 -24.95 -11.98
N LEU A 164 -1.87 -24.96 -10.87
CA LEU A 164 -2.50 -23.78 -10.28
C LEU A 164 -1.45 -22.74 -9.89
N GLY A 165 -0.34 -23.18 -9.29
CA GLY A 165 0.81 -22.32 -8.99
C GLY A 165 1.41 -21.70 -10.26
N ALA A 166 1.57 -22.47 -11.33
CA ALA A 166 2.08 -22.00 -12.61
C ALA A 166 1.10 -21.03 -13.31
N VAL A 167 -0.20 -21.31 -13.29
CA VAL A 167 -1.25 -20.44 -13.83
C VAL A 167 -1.33 -19.14 -13.05
N MET A 168 -1.33 -19.20 -11.72
CA MET A 168 -1.31 -18.02 -10.86
C MET A 168 -0.05 -17.19 -11.10
N THR A 169 1.12 -17.83 -11.14
CA THR A 169 2.39 -17.16 -11.46
C THR A 169 2.34 -16.54 -12.85
N GLY A 170 1.85 -17.26 -13.85
CA GLY A 170 1.67 -16.76 -15.22
C GLY A 170 0.73 -15.57 -15.30
N TYR A 171 -0.38 -15.59 -14.56
CA TYR A 171 -1.31 -14.47 -14.42
C TYR A 171 -0.65 -13.27 -13.76
N LEU A 172 0.05 -13.46 -12.63
CA LEU A 172 0.71 -12.37 -11.92
C LEU A 172 1.86 -11.78 -12.75
N VAL A 173 2.65 -12.60 -13.46
CA VAL A 173 3.68 -12.14 -14.40
C VAL A 173 3.05 -11.38 -15.57
N ARG A 174 1.97 -11.89 -16.17
CA ARG A 174 1.23 -11.22 -17.24
C ARG A 174 0.67 -9.88 -16.79
N ALA A 175 0.08 -9.83 -15.60
CA ALA A 175 -0.43 -8.62 -14.98
C ALA A 175 0.69 -7.66 -14.52
N ARG A 176 1.96 -8.04 -14.68
CA ARG A 176 3.14 -7.33 -14.17
C ARG A 176 3.06 -7.08 -12.66
N ARG A 177 2.48 -8.02 -11.91
CA ARG A 177 2.32 -7.96 -10.45
C ARG A 177 3.37 -8.80 -9.70
N SER A 178 4.10 -9.70 -10.35
CA SER A 178 5.18 -10.49 -9.74
C SER A 178 6.58 -9.95 -10.06
N PHE A 179 7.51 -10.11 -9.12
CA PHE A 179 8.95 -9.80 -9.24
C PHE A 179 9.29 -8.37 -9.70
N ARG A 180 8.50 -7.38 -9.25
CA ARG A 180 8.84 -5.98 -9.43
C ARG A 180 9.77 -5.51 -8.32
N PHE A 181 11.06 -5.37 -8.65
CA PHE A 181 12.03 -4.63 -7.83
C PHE A 181 12.06 -3.14 -8.20
N GLU A 182 11.01 -2.65 -8.86
CA GLU A 182 10.90 -1.28 -9.34
C GLU A 182 10.00 -0.47 -8.41
N ILE A 183 10.28 0.83 -8.32
CA ILE A 183 9.41 1.78 -7.60
C ILE A 183 8.13 1.94 -8.41
N ASP A 184 6.98 1.66 -7.78
CA ASP A 184 5.69 1.93 -8.40
C ASP A 184 5.43 3.43 -8.41
N HIS A 185 5.73 4.04 -9.55
CA HIS A 185 5.49 5.46 -9.78
C HIS A 185 4.01 5.84 -9.61
N LEU A 186 3.06 4.93 -9.85
CA LEU A 186 1.63 5.18 -9.67
C LEU A 186 1.22 5.19 -8.20
N ALA A 187 1.91 4.42 -7.35
CA ALA A 187 1.61 4.34 -5.93
C ALA A 187 2.36 5.38 -5.08
N LEU A 188 3.58 5.76 -5.49
CA LEU A 188 4.50 6.59 -4.70
C LEU A 188 4.78 7.96 -5.35
N PRO A 189 5.11 9.01 -4.56
CA PRO A 189 5.21 10.39 -5.04
C PRO A 189 6.56 10.68 -5.70
N VAL A 190 7.00 9.84 -6.65
CA VAL A 190 8.36 9.89 -7.19
C VAL A 190 8.65 11.22 -7.89
N ALA A 191 7.74 11.66 -8.76
CA ALA A 191 7.91 12.88 -9.52
C ALA A 191 7.69 14.13 -8.66
N ALA A 192 6.72 14.11 -7.74
CA ALA A 192 6.53 15.18 -6.76
C ALA A 192 7.75 15.34 -5.83
N THR A 193 8.35 14.24 -5.36
CA THR A 193 9.59 14.30 -4.55
C THR A 193 10.74 14.88 -5.37
N SER A 194 10.84 14.48 -6.65
CA SER A 194 11.85 15.04 -7.55
C SER A 194 11.62 16.54 -7.77
N PHE A 195 10.37 16.98 -7.89
CA PHE A 195 10.00 18.40 -7.98
C PHE A 195 10.42 19.17 -6.72
N VAL A 196 10.06 18.67 -5.53
CA VAL A 196 10.43 19.25 -4.23
C VAL A 196 11.94 19.46 -4.13
N LEU A 197 12.73 18.44 -4.48
CA LEU A 197 14.19 18.46 -4.38
C LEU A 197 14.87 19.32 -5.45
N ARG A 198 14.38 19.29 -6.70
CA ARG A 198 14.97 20.08 -7.80
C ARG A 198 14.77 21.58 -7.61
N HIS A 199 13.63 21.97 -7.04
CA HIS A 199 13.27 23.37 -6.81
C HIS A 199 13.63 23.87 -5.40
N ASP A 200 14.33 23.06 -4.59
CA ASP A 200 14.77 23.40 -3.21
C ASP A 200 13.61 23.96 -2.36
N LEU A 201 12.44 23.31 -2.39
CA LEU A 201 11.27 23.80 -1.65
C LEU A 201 11.61 23.91 -0.16
N ARG A 202 11.51 25.12 0.40
CA ARG A 202 11.90 25.37 1.79
C ARG A 202 10.71 25.24 2.74
N GLY A 203 11.02 24.85 3.96
CA GLY A 203 10.07 24.85 5.08
C GLY A 203 9.65 23.45 5.54
N ARG A 204 8.62 23.41 6.38
CA ARG A 204 8.07 22.20 6.97
C ARG A 204 7.02 21.59 6.07
N MET A 205 7.21 20.30 5.77
CA MET A 205 6.34 19.53 4.90
C MET A 205 5.20 18.90 5.71
N PHE A 206 3.98 18.96 5.19
CA PHE A 206 2.91 18.03 5.52
C PHE A 206 2.76 17.02 4.38
N ASN A 207 2.88 15.72 4.64
CA ASN A 207 2.80 14.70 3.61
C ASN A 207 1.66 13.72 3.85
N ASP A 208 1.21 13.08 2.77
CA ASP A 208 0.32 11.93 2.83
C ASP A 208 0.96 10.80 3.64
N TYR A 209 0.17 10.12 4.47
CA TYR A 209 0.62 8.98 5.26
C TYR A 209 1.30 7.91 4.39
N ASP A 210 0.69 7.57 3.26
CA ASP A 210 1.20 6.54 2.35
C ASP A 210 2.51 6.96 1.67
N PHE A 211 2.80 8.26 1.67
CA PHE A 211 4.01 8.84 1.07
C PHE A 211 5.17 8.94 2.06
N GLY A 212 4.89 8.87 3.36
CA GLY A 212 5.86 9.14 4.43
C GLY A 212 7.12 8.30 4.33
N GLY A 213 7.00 6.98 4.18
CA GLY A 213 8.17 6.10 4.09
C GLY A 213 9.08 6.42 2.88
N TYR A 214 8.47 6.71 1.72
CA TYR A 214 9.24 7.06 0.51
C TYR A 214 9.91 8.44 0.63
N LEU A 215 9.18 9.44 1.15
CA LEU A 215 9.71 10.78 1.36
C LEU A 215 10.83 10.78 2.41
N LEU A 216 10.69 10.00 3.48
CA LEU A 216 11.75 9.80 4.47
C LEU A 216 13.00 9.22 3.80
N TRP A 217 12.87 8.22 2.93
CA TRP A 217 14.01 7.63 2.23
C TRP A 217 14.71 8.60 1.26
N LYS A 218 13.94 9.37 0.49
CA LYS A 218 14.49 10.18 -0.62
C LYS A 218 14.79 11.63 -0.28
N ALA A 219 14.06 12.22 0.67
CA ALA A 219 14.16 13.63 0.98
C ALA A 219 14.89 13.92 2.30
N TRP A 220 15.09 12.93 3.17
CA TRP A 220 15.94 13.09 4.36
C TRP A 220 17.42 13.28 3.99
N PRO A 221 18.19 14.15 4.68
CA PRO A 221 17.80 14.99 5.82
C PRO A 221 17.23 16.36 5.46
N ARG A 222 17.10 16.68 4.16
CA ARG A 222 16.65 18.01 3.70
C ARG A 222 15.22 18.33 4.13
N HIS A 223 14.32 17.34 4.05
CA HIS A 223 12.94 17.47 4.51
C HIS A 223 12.61 16.40 5.54
N ARG A 224 11.99 16.84 6.63
CA ARG A 224 11.38 15.95 7.62
C ARG A 224 9.95 15.64 7.18
N VAL A 225 9.56 14.38 7.30
CA VAL A 225 8.16 13.98 7.10
C VAL A 225 7.32 14.41 8.29
N PHE A 226 6.05 14.72 8.04
CA PHE A 226 5.06 14.94 9.08
C PHE A 226 4.68 13.62 9.74
N ILE A 227 4.39 12.61 8.92
CA ILE A 227 4.00 11.27 9.36
C ILE A 227 4.51 10.20 8.39
N ASP A 228 4.71 8.98 8.90
CA ASP A 228 4.92 7.75 8.13
C ASP A 228 4.29 6.55 8.87
N GLY A 229 4.57 5.32 8.40
CA GLY A 229 3.94 4.09 8.89
C GLY A 229 4.21 3.69 10.36
N ARG A 230 4.99 4.46 11.12
CA ARG A 230 5.41 4.15 12.50
C ARG A 230 4.42 4.69 13.53
N LEU A 231 3.25 4.06 13.65
CA LEU A 231 2.17 4.52 14.55
C LEU A 231 2.55 4.56 16.01
N GLU A 232 3.41 3.65 16.43
CA GLU A 232 3.98 3.63 17.78
C GLU A 232 4.72 4.94 18.14
N VAL A 233 5.15 5.72 17.14
CA VAL A 233 5.83 7.00 17.32
C VAL A 233 4.84 8.18 17.32
N TYR A 234 3.83 8.12 16.44
CA TYR A 234 2.93 9.27 16.18
C TYR A 234 1.66 9.25 17.03
N GLY A 235 1.11 8.06 17.33
CA GLY A 235 -0.11 7.86 18.10
C GLY A 235 -0.03 8.40 19.53
N PRO A 236 0.90 7.90 20.37
CA PRO A 236 1.01 8.31 21.78
C PRO A 236 1.27 9.80 22.02
N ARG A 237 1.61 10.56 20.98
CA ARG A 237 1.90 12.01 21.04
C ARG A 237 0.77 12.88 20.49
N GLY A 238 -0.34 12.29 20.05
CA GLY A 238 -1.48 12.99 19.42
C GLY A 238 -1.19 13.53 18.02
N VAL A 239 -0.03 13.20 17.44
CA VAL A 239 0.34 13.65 16.08
C VAL A 239 -0.51 12.93 15.04
N LEU A 240 -0.86 11.66 15.30
CA LEU A 240 -1.78 10.93 14.44
C LEU A 240 -3.18 11.56 14.45
N ASP A 241 -3.69 11.98 15.60
CA ASP A 241 -5.00 12.65 15.69
C ASP A 241 -5.02 13.97 14.91
N ASP A 242 -3.97 14.78 15.07
CA ASP A 242 -3.77 16.01 14.28
C ASP A 242 -3.70 15.69 12.78
N TYR A 243 -2.98 14.63 12.39
CA TYR A 243 -2.90 14.18 11.00
C TYR A 243 -4.28 13.81 10.45
N LEU A 244 -5.04 13.00 11.19
CA LEU A 244 -6.36 12.53 10.78
C LEU A 244 -7.34 13.70 10.67
N LEU A 245 -7.32 14.64 11.63
CA LEU A 245 -8.11 15.86 11.59
C LEU A 245 -7.77 16.69 10.34
N ALA A 246 -6.50 16.95 10.10
CA ALA A 246 -6.07 17.70 8.92
C ALA A 246 -6.45 16.98 7.62
N SER A 247 -6.14 15.69 7.52
CA SER A 247 -6.38 14.86 6.33
C SER A 247 -7.86 14.67 6.00
N SER A 248 -8.74 14.77 7.01
CA SER A 248 -10.21 14.73 6.82
C SER A 248 -10.73 15.89 5.98
N GLY A 249 -9.95 16.97 5.83
CA GLY A 249 -10.38 18.20 5.14
C GLY A 249 -11.42 18.99 5.92
N ALA A 250 -11.56 18.73 7.23
CA ALA A 250 -12.41 19.52 8.11
C ALA A 250 -11.98 21.01 8.12
N PRO A 251 -12.90 21.95 8.40
CA PRO A 251 -12.56 23.38 8.51
C PRO A 251 -11.37 23.67 9.44
N GLU A 252 -11.21 22.87 10.49
CA GLU A 252 -10.16 22.94 11.50
C GLU A 252 -8.79 22.48 10.99
N ALA A 253 -8.69 21.87 9.79
CA ALA A 253 -7.42 21.43 9.22
C ALA A 253 -6.38 22.56 9.14
N GLY A 254 -6.82 23.80 8.88
CA GLY A 254 -5.95 24.97 8.91
C GLY A 254 -5.26 25.20 10.25
N LEU A 255 -5.95 24.94 11.37
CA LEU A 255 -5.40 25.07 12.72
C LEU A 255 -4.25 24.09 12.95
N VAL A 256 -4.35 22.87 12.42
CA VAL A 256 -3.27 21.88 12.48
C VAL A 256 -2.08 22.34 11.63
N LEU A 257 -2.33 22.77 10.38
CA LEU A 257 -1.26 23.26 9.50
C LEU A 257 -0.54 24.47 10.10
N ASP A 258 -1.25 25.35 10.79
CA ASP A 258 -0.68 26.51 11.49
C ASP A 258 0.07 26.10 12.77
N LYS A 259 -0.50 25.19 13.59
CA LYS A 259 0.14 24.61 14.80
C LYS A 259 1.54 24.07 14.49
N TYR A 260 1.68 23.35 13.38
CA TYR A 260 2.95 22.77 12.95
C TYR A 260 3.81 23.70 12.08
N GLN A 261 3.30 24.90 11.75
CA GLN A 261 3.93 25.88 10.85
C GLN A 261 4.28 25.25 9.50
N VAL A 262 3.31 24.57 8.89
CA VAL A 262 3.47 23.91 7.60
C VAL A 262 3.62 24.96 6.51
N ASP A 263 4.66 24.79 5.69
CA ASP A 263 5.02 25.68 4.58
C ASP A 263 4.66 25.08 3.22
N PHE A 264 4.69 23.75 3.09
CA PHE A 264 4.26 23.07 1.88
C PHE A 264 3.65 21.69 2.17
N VAL A 265 2.80 21.23 1.26
CA VAL A 265 1.98 20.04 1.42
C VAL A 265 2.14 19.12 0.21
N VAL A 266 2.38 17.82 0.45
CA VAL A 266 2.50 16.78 -0.59
C VAL A 266 1.45 15.70 -0.33
N LEU A 267 0.35 15.71 -1.08
CA LEU A 267 -0.80 14.83 -0.86
C LEU A 267 -1.28 14.15 -2.14
N ARG A 268 -1.98 13.03 -1.98
CA ARG A 268 -2.75 12.50 -3.10
C ARG A 268 -3.90 13.46 -3.48
N PRO A 269 -4.22 13.61 -4.78
CA PRO A 269 -5.30 14.50 -5.24
C PRO A 269 -6.70 14.16 -4.73
N ASP A 270 -6.93 12.92 -4.30
CA ASP A 270 -8.21 12.42 -3.78
C ASP A 270 -8.40 12.70 -2.28
N ARG A 271 -7.36 13.15 -1.57
CA ARG A 271 -7.49 13.56 -0.16
C ARG A 271 -8.37 14.81 -0.05
N ALA A 272 -9.25 14.80 0.94
CA ALA A 272 -10.14 15.93 1.22
C ALA A 272 -9.34 17.22 1.53
N LEU A 273 -8.23 17.10 2.26
CA LEU A 273 -7.33 18.23 2.50
C LEU A 273 -6.80 18.86 1.19
N ALA A 274 -6.42 18.06 0.19
CA ALA A 274 -5.93 18.62 -1.09
C ALA A 274 -6.99 19.50 -1.76
N ARG A 275 -8.27 19.09 -1.73
CA ARG A 275 -9.39 19.90 -2.24
C ARG A 275 -9.58 21.16 -1.42
N LEU A 276 -9.58 21.06 -0.09
CA LEU A 276 -9.68 22.21 0.80
C LEU A 276 -8.59 23.25 0.49
N LEU A 277 -7.32 22.84 0.37
CA LEU A 277 -6.20 23.75 0.06
C LEU A 277 -6.36 24.45 -1.29
N ALA A 278 -7.00 23.80 -2.27
CA ALA A 278 -7.23 24.40 -3.59
C ALA A 278 -8.26 25.54 -3.58
N GLU A 279 -9.11 25.61 -2.55
CA GLU A 279 -10.12 26.65 -2.35
C GLU A 279 -9.62 27.78 -1.42
N ARG A 280 -8.48 27.56 -0.75
CA ARG A 280 -7.92 28.47 0.23
C ARG A 280 -6.90 29.43 -0.41
N PRO A 281 -7.08 30.76 -0.29
CA PRO A 281 -6.18 31.73 -0.93
C PRO A 281 -4.75 31.67 -0.38
N GLU A 282 -4.57 31.29 0.87
CA GLU A 282 -3.28 31.17 1.52
C GLU A 282 -2.42 30.00 1.00
N TRP A 283 -2.98 29.12 0.17
CA TRP A 283 -2.27 28.00 -0.46
C TRP A 283 -2.25 28.13 -1.98
N GLU A 284 -1.12 27.75 -2.58
CA GLU A 284 -0.91 27.84 -4.01
C GLU A 284 -0.47 26.48 -4.56
N LEU A 285 -1.21 25.95 -5.53
CA LEU A 285 -0.85 24.72 -6.23
C LEU A 285 0.32 25.02 -7.19
N VAL A 286 1.44 24.31 -7.02
CA VAL A 286 2.67 24.51 -7.83
C VAL A 286 3.00 23.31 -8.71
N TYR A 287 2.48 22.13 -8.35
CA TYR A 287 2.68 20.90 -9.10
C TYR A 287 1.53 19.92 -8.86
N PHE A 288 1.18 19.15 -9.88
CA PHE A 288 0.42 17.92 -9.70
C PHE A 288 0.70 16.92 -10.82
N ASP A 289 0.46 15.65 -10.54
CA ASP A 289 0.43 14.58 -11.53
C ASP A 289 -0.73 13.61 -11.25
N TYR A 290 -0.60 12.35 -11.67
CA TYR A 290 -1.66 11.35 -11.52
C TYR A 290 -1.84 10.85 -10.09
N ASN A 291 -0.87 11.03 -9.19
CA ASN A 291 -1.00 10.56 -7.80
C ASN A 291 -0.63 11.58 -6.74
N SER A 292 -0.05 12.73 -7.11
CA SER A 292 0.47 13.70 -6.17
C SER A 292 0.04 15.12 -6.51
N THR A 293 -0.12 15.93 -5.48
CA THR A 293 -0.26 17.39 -5.52
C THR A 293 0.80 18.00 -4.63
N VAL A 294 1.33 19.17 -5.00
CA VAL A 294 2.20 19.97 -4.16
C VAL A 294 1.61 21.36 -4.03
N PHE A 295 1.27 21.73 -2.81
CA PHE A 295 0.85 23.07 -2.44
C PHE A 295 1.95 23.76 -1.64
N VAL A 296 2.12 25.05 -1.83
CA VAL A 296 2.99 25.90 -1.00
C VAL A 296 2.16 27.00 -0.37
N ARG A 297 2.50 27.40 0.86
CA ARG A 297 1.85 28.53 1.52
C ARG A 297 2.24 29.81 0.78
N ARG A 298 1.29 30.71 0.55
CA ARG A 298 1.52 31.97 -0.17
C ARG A 298 2.65 32.75 0.49
N GLY A 299 3.54 33.29 -0.33
CA GLY A 299 4.75 34.01 0.12
C GLY A 299 5.92 33.09 0.46
N THR A 300 5.68 31.78 0.64
CA THR A 300 6.76 30.79 0.66
C THR A 300 7.11 30.38 -0.78
N ASN A 301 8.39 30.16 -1.05
CA ASN A 301 8.88 29.70 -2.35
C ASN A 301 8.40 30.57 -3.55
N PRO A 302 8.75 31.88 -3.60
CA PRO A 302 8.20 32.83 -4.57
C PRO A 302 8.64 32.59 -6.03
N GLY A 303 9.75 31.87 -6.25
CA GLY A 303 10.26 31.58 -7.60
C GLY A 303 9.52 30.45 -8.34
N LEU A 304 8.61 29.75 -7.67
CA LEU A 304 7.89 28.61 -8.24
C LEU A 304 6.68 29.05 -9.07
N ARG A 305 6.52 28.45 -10.25
CA ARG A 305 5.35 28.65 -11.10
C ARG A 305 4.08 28.15 -10.42
N ARG A 306 3.03 28.98 -10.43
CA ARG A 306 1.71 28.65 -9.87
C ARG A 306 0.77 28.13 -10.95
N LEU A 307 -0.01 27.11 -10.62
CA LEU A 307 -1.07 26.56 -11.46
C LEU A 307 -2.38 27.24 -11.10
N ARG A 308 -2.90 28.06 -12.01
CA ARG A 308 -4.10 28.88 -11.82
C ARG A 308 -5.29 28.33 -12.60
N LEU A 309 -5.04 27.63 -13.70
CA LEU A 309 -6.09 27.17 -14.62
C LEU A 309 -6.31 25.66 -14.51
N LEU A 310 -5.23 24.88 -14.51
CA LEU A 310 -5.29 23.43 -14.41
C LEU A 310 -5.18 22.96 -12.98
N THR A 311 -6.02 21.98 -12.64
CA THR A 311 -5.99 21.25 -11.37
C THR A 311 -6.17 19.76 -11.64
N PRO A 312 -5.85 18.88 -10.66
CA PRO A 312 -6.16 17.46 -10.77
C PRO A 312 -7.65 17.16 -11.02
N TRP A 313 -8.53 18.09 -10.64
CA TRP A 313 -9.98 17.92 -10.73
C TRP A 313 -10.61 18.60 -11.95
N GLY A 314 -9.79 19.26 -12.80
CA GLY A 314 -10.25 19.84 -14.05
C GLY A 314 -9.69 21.24 -14.33
N ASN A 315 -10.26 21.88 -15.36
CA ASN A 315 -9.89 23.22 -15.79
C ASN A 315 -10.84 24.26 -15.19
N ARG A 316 -10.29 25.20 -14.40
CA ARG A 316 -10.99 26.29 -13.72
C ARG A 316 -11.56 27.34 -14.69
N ASN A 317 -10.92 27.56 -15.84
CA ASN A 317 -11.41 28.47 -16.87
C ASN A 317 -11.17 27.93 -18.28
N ARG A 318 -12.21 27.30 -18.84
CA ARG A 318 -12.18 26.67 -20.18
C ARG A 318 -12.05 27.67 -21.34
N ALA A 319 -12.18 28.97 -21.10
CA ALA A 319 -11.98 30.01 -22.11
C ALA A 319 -10.50 30.35 -22.32
N MET A 320 -9.66 30.20 -21.28
CA MET A 320 -8.23 30.53 -21.34
C MET A 320 -7.41 29.35 -21.87
N VAL A 321 -7.62 28.99 -23.13
CA VAL A 321 -7.03 27.79 -23.74
C VAL A 321 -5.50 27.88 -23.84
N ASP A 322 -4.94 28.98 -24.35
CA ASP A 322 -3.48 29.12 -24.54
C ASP A 322 -2.71 29.10 -23.22
N ALA A 323 -3.23 29.77 -22.20
CA ALA A 323 -2.64 29.74 -20.86
C ALA A 323 -2.76 28.34 -20.22
N SER A 324 -3.85 27.61 -20.48
CA SER A 324 -4.00 26.21 -20.06
C SER A 324 -2.99 25.30 -20.77
N ILE A 325 -2.71 25.54 -22.06
CA ILE A 325 -1.69 24.82 -22.83
C ILE A 325 -0.31 25.02 -22.20
N ASP A 326 0.03 26.25 -21.84
CA ASP A 326 1.31 26.56 -21.20
C ASP A 326 1.46 25.87 -19.82
N GLU A 327 0.40 25.81 -19.01
CA GLU A 327 0.40 25.05 -17.75
C GLU A 327 0.56 23.54 -17.99
N ALA A 328 -0.13 22.96 -18.98
CA ALA A 328 0.02 21.55 -19.32
C ALA A 328 1.46 21.23 -19.78
N ARG A 329 2.05 22.10 -20.60
CA ARG A 329 3.46 21.99 -21.02
C ARG A 329 4.42 22.11 -19.85
N TYR A 330 4.16 22.99 -18.88
CA TYR A 330 4.94 23.08 -17.66
C TYR A 330 4.91 21.77 -16.86
N LEU A 331 3.73 21.17 -16.67
CA LEU A 331 3.60 19.88 -15.98
C LEU A 331 4.38 18.76 -16.69
N LEU A 332 4.37 18.74 -18.03
CA LEU A 332 5.15 17.78 -18.82
C LEU A 332 6.66 18.02 -18.75
N ARG A 333 7.12 19.27 -18.58
CA ARG A 333 8.53 19.57 -18.31
C ARG A 333 8.96 18.99 -16.96
N GLU A 334 8.11 19.11 -15.95
CA GLU A 334 8.40 18.59 -14.60
C GLU A 334 8.29 17.06 -14.51
N ASN A 335 7.35 16.47 -15.25
CA ASN A 335 7.12 15.04 -15.31
C ASN A 335 6.64 14.60 -16.70
N ARG A 336 7.59 14.19 -17.55
CA ARG A 336 7.31 13.64 -18.89
C ARG A 336 6.51 12.33 -18.89
N ARG A 337 6.37 11.67 -17.73
CA ARG A 337 5.55 10.46 -17.58
C ARG A 337 4.13 10.79 -17.11
N PHE A 338 3.77 12.06 -16.93
CA PHE A 338 2.44 12.44 -16.53
C PHE A 338 1.45 12.28 -17.70
N PHE A 339 0.92 11.06 -17.84
CA PHE A 339 -0.05 10.71 -18.87
C PHE A 339 -1.29 11.62 -18.87
N GLY A 340 -1.70 12.12 -17.69
CA GLY A 340 -2.83 13.05 -17.57
C GLY A 340 -2.59 14.38 -18.28
N ALA A 341 -1.39 14.96 -18.18
CA ALA A 341 -1.05 16.19 -18.90
C ALA A 341 -1.00 15.99 -20.41
N HIS A 342 -0.51 14.84 -20.90
CA HIS A 342 -0.59 14.50 -22.32
C HIS A 342 -2.04 14.46 -22.83
N LYS A 343 -2.96 13.82 -22.06
CA LYS A 343 -4.39 13.82 -22.38
C LYS A 343 -4.97 15.25 -22.38
N ILE A 344 -4.71 16.04 -21.34
CA ILE A 344 -5.20 17.42 -21.23
C ILE A 344 -4.70 18.27 -22.40
N LEU A 345 -3.39 18.20 -22.71
CA LEU A 345 -2.77 18.97 -23.77
C LEU A 345 -3.32 18.58 -25.14
N SER A 346 -3.54 17.29 -25.40
CA SER A 346 -4.19 16.82 -26.63
C SER A 346 -5.56 17.48 -26.85
N PHE A 347 -6.41 17.53 -25.82
CA PHE A 347 -7.73 18.16 -25.91
C PHE A 347 -7.65 19.67 -26.10
N LEU A 348 -6.69 20.34 -25.47
CA LEU A 348 -6.51 21.78 -25.62
C LEU A 348 -5.99 22.15 -27.01
N LEU A 349 -5.01 21.43 -27.55
CA LEU A 349 -4.47 21.63 -28.90
C LEU A 349 -5.51 21.37 -29.99
N TYR A 350 -6.36 20.35 -29.79
CA TYR A 350 -7.47 20.11 -30.70
C TYR A 350 -8.42 21.31 -30.77
N ARG A 351 -8.69 21.98 -29.63
CA ARG A 351 -9.54 23.17 -29.57
C ARG A 351 -8.93 24.40 -30.25
N THR A 352 -7.61 24.52 -30.29
CA THR A 352 -6.91 25.61 -30.99
C THR A 352 -6.67 25.30 -32.48
N GLY A 353 -7.09 24.13 -32.97
CA GLY A 353 -6.90 23.71 -34.36
C GLY A 353 -5.54 23.07 -34.66
N ASP A 354 -4.67 22.88 -33.65
CA ASP A 354 -3.42 22.14 -33.80
C ASP A 354 -3.69 20.63 -33.71
N PHE A 355 -4.28 20.09 -34.78
CA PHE A 355 -4.68 18.68 -34.84
C PHE A 355 -3.48 17.73 -34.83
N ARG A 356 -2.34 18.16 -35.39
CA ARG A 356 -1.11 17.36 -35.40
C ARG A 356 -0.55 17.23 -33.98
N GLY A 357 -0.38 18.35 -33.28
CA GLY A 357 0.06 18.34 -31.89
C GLY A 357 -0.92 17.56 -31.00
N ALA A 358 -2.23 17.73 -31.23
CA ALA A 358 -3.24 16.96 -30.51
C ALA A 358 -3.09 15.44 -30.70
N ALA A 359 -2.81 14.97 -31.92
CA ALA A 359 -2.60 13.56 -32.22
C ALA A 359 -1.30 13.01 -31.60
N GLU A 360 -0.21 13.77 -31.65
CA GLU A 360 1.09 13.40 -31.05
C GLU A 360 0.96 13.24 -29.52
N GLU A 361 0.28 14.18 -28.86
CA GLU A 361 0.05 14.14 -27.41
C GLU A 361 -0.90 13.01 -27.01
N LEU A 362 -1.91 12.70 -27.82
CA LEU A 362 -2.78 11.55 -27.56
C LEU A 362 -2.03 10.22 -27.69
N ALA A 363 -1.15 10.10 -28.68
CA ALA A 363 -0.30 8.93 -28.84
C ALA A 363 0.63 8.74 -27.63
N ASN A 364 1.22 9.82 -27.10
CA ASN A 364 2.01 9.78 -25.87
C ASN A 364 1.19 9.33 -24.65
N TYR A 365 -0.04 9.84 -24.49
CA TYR A 365 -0.96 9.38 -23.45
C TYR A 365 -1.21 7.87 -23.55
N LEU A 366 -1.55 7.36 -24.73
CA LEU A 366 -1.89 5.94 -24.92
C LEU A 366 -0.67 5.02 -24.80
N ARG A 367 0.53 5.51 -25.13
CA ARG A 367 1.79 4.78 -24.90
C ARG A 367 2.07 4.61 -23.41
N LEU A 368 1.84 5.65 -22.62
CA LEU A 368 2.04 5.61 -21.16
C LEU A 368 0.91 4.87 -20.43
N ARG A 369 -0.32 4.93 -20.96
CA ARG A 369 -1.51 4.30 -20.39
C ARG A 369 -2.35 3.59 -21.46
N PRO A 370 -1.98 2.37 -21.88
CA PRO A 370 -2.69 1.64 -22.94
C PRO A 370 -4.17 1.38 -22.63
N GLN A 371 -4.54 1.19 -21.36
CA GLN A 371 -5.94 1.03 -20.93
C GLN A 371 -6.77 2.30 -21.18
N GLY A 372 -6.14 3.44 -21.47
CA GLY A 372 -6.81 4.67 -21.86
C GLY A 372 -7.59 4.54 -23.17
N ARG A 373 -7.33 3.51 -24.01
CA ARG A 373 -8.09 3.23 -25.23
C ARG A 373 -9.56 2.94 -24.98
N ASP A 374 -9.90 2.42 -23.81
CA ASP A 374 -11.27 2.06 -23.44
C ASP A 374 -12.01 3.22 -22.78
N ASN A 375 -11.36 4.37 -22.58
CA ASN A 375 -11.96 5.54 -21.95
C ASN A 375 -12.88 6.29 -22.96
N PRO A 376 -14.16 6.56 -22.63
CA PRO A 376 -15.12 7.17 -23.57
C PRO A 376 -14.66 8.49 -24.21
N GLU A 377 -14.11 9.41 -23.41
CA GLU A 377 -13.61 10.69 -23.92
C GLU A 377 -12.42 10.50 -24.88
N THR A 378 -11.57 9.51 -24.59
CA THR A 378 -10.41 9.19 -25.44
C THR A 378 -10.89 8.62 -26.78
N ILE A 379 -11.89 7.73 -26.77
CA ILE A 379 -12.49 7.18 -27.98
C ILE A 379 -13.10 8.31 -28.84
N GLU A 380 -13.80 9.25 -28.21
CA GLU A 380 -14.37 10.39 -28.91
C GLU A 380 -13.28 11.27 -29.56
N MET A 381 -12.22 11.57 -28.83
CA MET A 381 -11.07 12.32 -29.36
C MET A 381 -10.40 11.57 -30.52
N MET A 382 -10.21 10.26 -30.41
CA MET A 382 -9.64 9.43 -31.48
C MET A 382 -10.49 9.51 -32.76
N ARG A 383 -11.82 9.43 -32.63
CA ARG A 383 -12.74 9.59 -33.77
C ARG A 383 -12.69 11.01 -34.35
N ALA A 384 -12.60 12.03 -33.49
CA ALA A 384 -12.51 13.42 -33.90
C ALA A 384 -11.24 13.71 -34.71
N LEU A 385 -10.10 13.17 -34.28
CA LEU A 385 -8.83 13.25 -34.99
C LEU A 385 -8.81 12.42 -36.28
N ALA A 386 -9.42 11.22 -36.28
CA ALA A 386 -9.54 10.41 -37.50
C ALA A 386 -10.34 11.13 -38.60
N ARG A 387 -11.42 11.84 -38.24
CA ARG A 387 -12.17 12.70 -39.18
C ARG A 387 -11.35 13.84 -39.78
N ARG A 388 -10.20 14.16 -39.18
CA ARG A 388 -9.25 15.19 -39.63
C ARG A 388 -8.03 14.60 -40.37
N GLY A 389 -8.04 13.30 -40.68
CA GLY A 389 -6.93 12.62 -41.37
C GLY A 389 -5.79 12.16 -40.46
N PHE A 390 -6.04 12.04 -39.15
CA PHE A 390 -5.09 11.51 -38.15
C PHE A 390 -5.53 10.14 -37.64
N ASP A 391 -5.72 9.21 -38.58
CA ASP A 391 -6.15 7.83 -38.39
C ASP A 391 -4.99 6.86 -38.11
N ARG A 392 -3.74 7.29 -38.38
CA ARG A 392 -2.51 6.56 -38.03
C ARG A 392 -1.75 7.29 -36.93
N TRP A 393 -1.69 6.68 -35.75
CA TRP A 393 -1.01 7.24 -34.59
C TRP A 393 0.51 7.10 -34.72
N PRO A 394 1.30 8.18 -34.53
CA PRO A 394 2.75 8.06 -34.47
C PRO A 394 3.15 7.09 -33.34
N GLY A 395 3.75 5.94 -33.70
CA GLY A 395 4.24 4.96 -32.73
C GLY A 395 3.23 3.93 -32.22
N ALA A 396 2.09 3.74 -32.90
CA ALA A 396 1.35 2.48 -32.76
C ALA A 396 2.13 1.37 -33.51
N PRO A 397 2.31 0.17 -32.91
CA PRO A 397 2.83 -0.97 -33.65
C PRO A 397 1.88 -1.37 -34.80
#